data_AF-A0A2G8SRD2-F1
#
_entry.id   AF-A0A2G8SRD2-F1
#
_cell.length_a   1.000
_cell.length_b   1.000
_cell.length_c   1.000
_cell.angle_alpha   90.00
_cell.angle_beta   90.00
_cell.angle_gamma   90.00
#
_symmetry.space_group_name_H-M   'P 1'
#
loop_
_entity.id
_entity.type
_entity.pdbx_description
1 polymer ?
#
loop_
_entity_poly.entity_id
_entity_poly.type
_entity_poly.pdbx_seq_one_letter_code
_entity_poly.pdbx_strand_id
1 'polypeptide(L)' 'MLQEQVGEKEREHGLSSVRRKIATLVAEKCVDPATQRPYPVGVIDKAMTEAGFSVKQGKGAKVQVSECIKLL' A
#
# COMPACT_ATOMS: atom_id res chain seq x y z
N MET A 1 9.37 33.70 12.25
CA MET A 1 9.23 32.31 11.74
C MET A 1 7.98 31.73 12.38
N LEU A 2 6.87 31.67 11.64
CA LEU A 2 5.66 30.97 12.07
C LEU A 2 5.89 29.47 11.85
N GLN A 3 6.34 28.76 12.88
CA GLN A 3 6.46 27.30 12.90
C GLN A 3 5.18 26.68 13.46
N GLU A 4 4.01 26.91 12.87
CA GLU A 4 2.79 26.34 13.46
C GLU A 4 1.70 26.07 12.41
N GLN A 5 2.03 25.33 11.34
CA GLN A 5 1.05 24.67 10.46
C GLN A 5 1.61 23.38 9.81
N VAL A 6 2.30 22.53 10.57
CA VAL A 6 2.77 21.21 10.08
C VAL A 6 2.30 20.07 10.99
N GLY A 7 1.14 20.22 11.64
CA GLY A 7 0.56 19.18 12.51
C GLY A 7 -0.35 18.17 11.78
N GLU A 8 -1.09 18.62 10.77
CA GLU A 8 -2.03 17.76 10.03
C GLU A 8 -1.44 17.17 8.73
N LYS A 9 -0.46 17.84 8.13
CA LYS A 9 0.05 17.48 6.80
C LYS A 9 0.98 16.25 6.80
N GLU A 10 1.58 15.90 7.94
CA GLU A 10 2.47 14.74 8.04
C GLU A 10 1.71 13.40 8.07
N ARG A 11 0.44 13.41 8.53
CA ARG A 11 -0.37 12.19 8.63
C ARG A 11 -0.82 11.67 7.26
N GLU A 12 -1.19 12.56 6.34
CA GLU A 12 -1.56 12.16 4.97
C GLU A 12 -0.35 11.69 4.17
N HIS A 13 0.80 12.37 4.30
CA HIS A 13 2.01 12.02 3.56
C HIS A 13 2.55 10.65 3.95
N GLY A 14 2.48 10.34 5.24
CA GLY A 14 2.87 9.05 5.76
C GLY A 14 2.04 7.89 5.18
N LEU A 15 0.72 8.06 5.09
CA LEU A 15 -0.19 7.04 4.58
C LEU A 15 0.01 6.76 3.08
N SER A 16 0.19 7.79 2.27
CA SER A 16 0.46 7.64 0.83
C SER A 16 1.77 6.89 0.57
N SER A 17 2.81 7.23 1.32
CA SER A 17 4.12 6.57 1.22
C SER A 17 4.06 5.11 1.64
N VAL A 18 3.36 4.81 2.73
CA VAL A 18 3.13 3.42 3.17
C VAL A 18 2.30 2.65 2.16
N ARG A 19 1.21 3.22 1.62
CA ARG A 19 0.37 2.60 0.59
C ARG A 19 1.17 2.15 -0.62
N ARG A 20 1.97 3.06 -1.19
CA ARG A 20 2.82 2.76 -2.34
C ARG A 20 3.83 1.66 -2.02
N LYS A 21 4.44 1.71 -0.83
CA LYS A 21 5.38 0.68 -0.37
C LYS A 21 4.72 -0.69 -0.23
N ILE A 22 3.50 -0.75 0.28
CA ILE A 22 2.70 -1.98 0.40
C ILE A 22 2.37 -2.51 -1.00
N ALA A 23 1.87 -1.65 -1.89
CA ALA A 23 1.49 -2.03 -3.24
C ALA A 23 2.69 -2.59 -4.03
N THR A 24 3.89 -2.01 -3.91
CA THR A 24 5.12 -2.58 -4.48
C THR A 24 5.46 -3.96 -3.91
N LEU A 25 5.41 -4.11 -2.59
CA LEU A 25 5.71 -5.41 -1.96
C LEU A 25 4.69 -6.48 -2.33
N VAL A 26 3.40 -6.14 -2.40
CA VAL A 26 2.33 -7.03 -2.84
C VAL A 26 2.55 -7.40 -4.31
N ALA A 27 2.89 -6.45 -5.17
CA ALA A 27 3.22 -6.70 -6.59
C ALA A 27 4.38 -7.70 -6.76
N GLU A 28 5.41 -7.64 -5.92
CA GLU A 28 6.52 -8.60 -5.93
C GLU A 28 6.14 -9.98 -5.38
N LYS A 29 5.07 -10.08 -4.59
CA LYS A 29 4.58 -11.34 -4.02
C LYS A 29 3.47 -11.98 -4.87
N CYS A 30 2.62 -11.17 -5.51
CA CYS A 30 1.60 -11.61 -6.44
C CYS A 30 2.18 -11.66 -7.86
N VAL A 31 2.43 -12.88 -8.32
CA VAL A 31 2.82 -13.17 -9.70
C VAL A 31 1.62 -13.72 -10.46
N ASP A 32 1.43 -13.25 -11.68
CA ASP A 32 0.38 -13.70 -12.55
C ASP A 32 0.66 -15.15 -12.98
N PRO A 33 -0.24 -16.10 -12.72
CA PRO A 33 -0.01 -17.51 -13.02
C PRO A 33 0.00 -17.81 -14.52
N ALA A 34 -0.61 -16.95 -15.35
CA ALA A 34 -0.68 -17.15 -16.80
C ALA A 34 0.61 -16.70 -17.50
N THR A 35 1.23 -15.62 -17.03
CA THR A 35 2.43 -15.02 -17.64
C THR A 35 3.70 -15.22 -16.82
N GLN A 36 3.57 -15.72 -15.59
CA GLN A 36 4.63 -15.81 -14.58
C GLN A 36 5.32 -14.47 -14.30
N ARG A 37 4.61 -13.35 -14.49
CA ARG A 37 5.15 -12.00 -14.28
C ARG A 37 4.53 -11.33 -13.06
N PRO A 38 5.29 -10.54 -12.28
CA PRO A 38 4.75 -9.77 -11.17
C PRO A 38 3.75 -8.73 -11.68
N TYR A 39 2.64 -8.56 -10.97
CA TYR A 39 1.66 -7.54 -11.32
C TYR A 39 2.26 -6.13 -11.13
N PRO A 40 1.97 -5.17 -12.01
CA PRO A 40 2.42 -3.80 -11.81
C PRO A 40 1.70 -3.18 -10.61
N VAL A 41 2.39 -2.27 -9.91
CA VAL A 41 1.88 -1.56 -8.72
C VAL A 41 0.52 -0.90 -8.99
N GLY A 42 0.27 -0.43 -10.22
CA GLY A 42 -1.02 0.17 -10.59
C GLY A 42 -2.20 -0.81 -10.60
N VAL A 43 -1.98 -2.10 -10.90
CA VAL A 43 -3.02 -3.14 -10.80
C VAL A 43 -3.29 -3.44 -9.33
N ILE A 44 -2.23 -3.57 -8.52
CA ILE A 44 -2.38 -3.79 -7.08
C ILE A 44 -3.06 -2.60 -6.40
N ASP A 45 -2.75 -1.36 -6.76
CA ASP A 45 -3.37 -0.18 -6.14
C ASP A 45 -4.87 -0.09 -6.45
N LYS A 46 -5.27 -0.45 -7.68
CA LYS A 46 -6.69 -0.62 -8.04
C LYS A 46 -7.34 -1.72 -7.24
N ALA A 47 -6.72 -2.90 -7.21
CA ALA A 47 -7.25 -4.05 -6.51
C ALA A 47 -7.39 -3.77 -4.99
N MET A 48 -6.41 -3.10 -4.38
CA MET A 48 -6.46 -2.62 -2.99
C MET A 48 -7.64 -1.70 -2.73
N THR A 49 -7.94 -0.81 -3.68
CA THR A 49 -9.06 0.13 -3.59
C THR A 49 -10.39 -0.60 -3.76
N GLU A 50 -10.49 -1.51 -4.73
CA GLU A 50 -11.69 -2.33 -4.98
C GLU A 50 -11.98 -3.27 -3.80
N ALA A 51 -10.94 -3.84 -3.19
CA ALA A 51 -11.03 -4.65 -1.99
C ALA A 51 -11.32 -3.82 -0.71
N GLY A 52 -11.29 -2.49 -0.79
CA GLY A 52 -11.51 -1.59 0.36
C GLY A 52 -10.40 -1.65 1.41
N PHE A 53 -9.18 -2.04 1.02
CA PHE A 53 -8.07 -2.20 1.96
C PHE A 53 -7.57 -0.85 2.48
N SER A 54 -7.71 -0.64 3.79
CA SER A 54 -7.20 0.55 4.47
C SER A 54 -5.81 0.32 5.07
N VAL A 55 -4.81 0.98 4.48
CA VAL A 55 -3.44 1.01 5.03
C VAL A 55 -3.39 1.80 6.35
N LYS A 56 -2.69 1.23 7.32
CA LYS A 56 -2.47 1.79 8.67
C LYS A 56 -0.97 1.86 8.95
N GLN A 57 -0.42 3.05 9.17
CA GLN A 57 1.02 3.20 9.44
C GLN A 57 1.50 2.54 10.74
N GLY A 58 0.58 2.29 11.69
CA GLY A 58 0.89 1.61 12.96
C GLY A 58 0.97 0.08 12.87
N LYS A 59 0.63 -0.53 11.72
CA LYS A 59 0.81 -1.97 11.48
C LYS A 59 2.10 -2.18 10.68
N GLY A 60 2.82 -3.27 10.97
CA GLY A 60 4.03 -3.62 10.22
C GLY A 60 3.71 -3.92 8.75
N ALA A 61 4.51 -3.37 7.84
CA ALA A 61 4.30 -3.49 6.39
C ALA A 61 4.14 -4.96 5.93
N LYS A 62 4.95 -5.89 6.47
CA LYS A 62 4.84 -7.34 6.14
C LYS A 62 3.46 -7.92 6.46
N VAL A 63 2.89 -7.57 7.61
CA VAL A 63 1.57 -8.05 8.02
C VAL A 63 0.52 -7.51 7.06
N GLN A 64 0.57 -6.21 6.77
CA GLN A 64 -0.37 -5.57 5.86
C GLN A 64 -0.28 -6.10 4.43
N VAL A 65 0.93 -6.37 3.93
CA VAL A 65 1.14 -7.03 2.63
C VAL A 65 0.47 -8.40 2.61
N SER A 66 0.67 -9.24 3.63
CA SER A 66 0.03 -10.55 3.69
C SER A 66 -1.49 -10.48 3.80
N GLU A 67 -2.03 -9.53 4.58
CA GLU A 67 -3.49 -9.33 4.67
C GLU A 67 -4.06 -8.85 3.35
N CYS A 68 -3.37 -7.92 2.68
CA CYS A 68 -3.76 -7.42 1.38
C CYS A 68 -3.77 -8.53 0.33
N ILE A 69 -2.72 -9.36 0.26
CA ILE A 69 -2.66 -10.51 -0.67
C ILE A 69 -3.80 -11.51 -0.41
N LYS A 70 -4.23 -11.68 0.84
CA LYS A 70 -5.38 -12.55 1.17
C LYS A 70 -6.73 -11.94 0.82
N LEU A 71 -6.77 -10.63 0.61
CA LEU A 71 -7.98 -9.85 0.30
C LEU A 71 -8.19 -9.67 -1.22
N LEU A 72 -7.11 -9.75 -2.00
CA LEU A 72 -7.08 -9.74 -3.46
C LEU A 72 -7.23 -11.17 -4.00
#